data_AF-A0A949J7E5-F1
#
_entry.id   AF-A0A949J7E5-F1
#
_cell.length_a   1.000
_cell.length_b   1.000
_cell.length_c   1.000
_cell.angle_alpha   90.00
_cell.angle_beta   90.00
_cell.angle_gamma   90.00
#
_symmetry.space_group_name_H-M   'P 1'
#
loop_
_entity.id
_entity.type
_entity.pdbx_description
1 polymer ?
#
loop_
_entity_poly.entity_id
_entity_poly.type
_entity_poly.pdbx_seq_one_letter_code
_entity_poly.pdbx_strand_id
1 'polypeptide(L)' 'MPQKAIIMGAAGRDFHDFNVFFRDNPDYTVIAFTATQIPNIEGRQY' A
#
# COMPACT_ATOMS: atom_id res chain seq x y z
N MET A 1 19.44 7.34 3.21
CA MET A 1 18.79 6.63 2.09
C MET A 1 17.46 6.11 2.61
N PRO A 2 16.33 6.33 1.91
CA PRO A 2 15.02 5.89 2.37
C PRO A 2 14.94 4.37 2.46
N GLN A 3 14.23 3.88 3.47
CA GLN A 3 14.00 2.46 3.68
C GLN A 3 13.00 1.93 2.66
N LYS A 4 13.32 0.80 2.03
CA LYS A 4 12.41 0.14 1.08
C LYS A 4 11.31 -0.59 1.85
N ALA A 5 10.06 -0.35 1.49
CA ALA A 5 8.90 -0.96 2.11
C ALA A 5 8.08 -1.76 1.08
N ILE A 6 7.59 -2.93 1.51
CA ILE A 6 6.57 -3.72 0.80
C ILE A 6 5.34 -3.74 1.69
N ILE A 7 4.19 -3.38 1.13
CA ILE A 7 2.92 -3.40 1.86
C ILE A 7 2.22 -4.73 1.57
N MET A 8 1.90 -5.49 2.63
CA MET A 8 1.19 -6.76 2.54
C MET A 8 -0.15 -6.66 3.28
N GLY A 9 -1.24 -7.03 2.60
CA GLY A 9 -2.59 -6.93 3.16
C GLY A 9 -3.69 -7.13 2.12
N ALA A 10 -4.95 -6.99 2.54
CA ALA A 10 -6.07 -6.90 1.61
C ALA A 10 -6.14 -5.44 1.11
N ALA A 11 -6.62 -5.14 -0.10
CA ALA A 11 -6.76 -3.72 -0.52
C ALA A 11 -7.99 -3.04 0.10
N GLY A 12 -8.08 -3.05 1.43
CA GLY A 12 -9.16 -2.48 2.21
C GLY A 12 -8.75 -1.18 2.90
N ARG A 13 -9.13 -1.05 4.18
CA ARG A 13 -8.83 0.14 5.00
C ARG A 13 -7.34 0.24 5.34
N ASP A 14 -6.69 -0.89 5.55
CA ASP A 14 -5.25 -1.03 5.70
C ASP A 14 -4.49 -0.33 4.57
N PHE A 15 -4.93 -0.49 3.32
CA PHE A 15 -4.34 0.24 2.19
C PHE A 15 -4.45 1.76 2.31
N HIS A 16 -5.59 2.28 2.78
CA HIS A 16 -5.78 3.71 3.01
C HIS A 16 -4.84 4.22 4.10
N ASP A 17 -4.80 3.52 5.24
CA ASP A 17 -3.96 3.89 6.38
C ASP A 17 -2.47 3.87 6.01
N PHE A 18 -2.04 2.86 5.24
CA PHE A 18 -0.69 2.81 4.70
C PHE A 18 -0.41 3.94 3.71
N ASN A 19 -1.32 4.24 2.79
CA ASN A 19 -1.13 5.31 1.82
C ASN A 19 -0.98 6.68 2.54
N VAL A 20 -1.78 6.94 3.57
CA VAL A 20 -1.66 8.17 4.38
C VAL A 20 -0.30 8.26 5.09
N PHE A 21 0.20 7.16 5.64
CA PHE A 21 1.50 7.18 6.33
C PHE A 21 2.70 7.26 5.37
N PHE A 22 2.67 6.56 4.24
CA PHE A 22 3.85 6.38 3.37
C PHE A 22 3.96 7.40 2.23
N ARG A 23 2.85 7.97 1.72
CA ARG A 23 2.83 8.77 0.48
C ARG A 23 3.80 9.95 0.47
N ASP A 24 3.90 10.66 1.57
CA ASP A 24 4.72 11.88 1.71
C ASP A 24 5.82 11.72 2.77
N ASN A 25 6.16 10.47 3.13
CA ASN A 25 7.16 10.21 4.14
C ASN A 25 8.55 10.02 3.50
N PRO A 26 9.49 10.97 3.68
CA PRO A 26 10.80 10.93 3.04
C PRO A 26 11.71 9.81 3.56
N ASP A 27 11.35 9.18 4.69
CA ASP A 27 12.13 8.09 5.29
C ASP A 27 11.90 6.75 4.57
N TYR A 28 10.85 6.65 3.73
CA TYR A 28 10.44 5.40 3.10
C TYR A 28 10.28 5.51 1.58
N THR A 29 10.42 4.37 0.91
CA THR A 29 10.05 4.20 -0.49
C THR A 29 9.27 2.90 -0.63
N VAL A 30 7.97 3.00 -0.90
CA VAL A 30 7.13 1.83 -1.17
C VAL A 30 7.46 1.31 -2.56
N ILE A 31 7.94 0.07 -2.64
CA ILE A 31 8.39 -0.54 -3.91
C ILE A 31 7.43 -1.58 -4.46
N ALA A 32 6.52 -2.09 -3.63
CA ALA A 32 5.52 -3.08 -4.04
C ALA A 32 4.34 -3.12 -3.06
N PHE A 33 3.21 -3.55 -3.61
CA PHE A 33 2.05 -3.96 -2.83
C PHE A 33 1.71 -5.40 -3.18
N THR A 34 1.31 -6.17 -2.18
CA THR A 34 0.61 -7.43 -2.40
C THR A 34 -0.85 -7.23 -2.06
N ALA A 35 -1.72 -7.91 -2.80
CA ALA A 35 -3.16 -7.89 -2.56
C ALA A 35 -3.66 -9.32 -2.55
N THR A 36 -4.41 -9.69 -1.51
CA THR A 36 -5.19 -10.94 -1.57
C THR A 36 -6.28 -10.79 -2.62
N GLN A 37 -6.64 -11.87 -3.32
CA GLN A 37 -7.83 -11.83 -4.19
C GLN A 37 -9.08 -11.68 -3.32
N ILE A 38 -9.64 -10.47 -3.32
CA ILE A 38 -10.97 -10.18 -2.81
C ILE A 38 -11.88 -9.86 -4.01
N PRO A 39 -13.16 -10.26 -3.98
CA PRO A 39 -14.09 -9.94 -5.06
C PRO A 39 -14.04 -8.45 -5.42
N ASN A 40 -13.95 -8.14 -6.71
CA ASN A 40 -13.93 -6.78 -7.27
C ASN A 40 -12.70 -5.92 -6.90
N ILE A 41 -11.57 -6.51 -6.52
CA ILE A 41 -10.36 -5.73 -6.21
C ILE A 41 -9.73 -5.06 -7.43
N GLU A 42 -9.84 -5.69 -8.61
CA GLU A 42 -9.27 -5.16 -9.87
C GLU A 42 -9.81 -3.78 -10.29
N GLY A 43 -10.94 -3.33 -9.73
CA GLY A 43 -11.56 -2.05 -10.03
C GLY A 43 -11.26 -0.93 -9.04
N ARG A 44 -10.49 -1.18 -7.96
CA ARG A 44 -10.20 -0.15 -6.96
C ARG A 44 -9.02 0.71 -7.38
N GLN A 45 -9.23 2.02 -7.46
CA GLN A 45 -8.17 3.02 -7.63
C GLN A 45 -7.85 3.66 -6.27
N TYR A 46 -6.56 3.72 -5.91
CA TYR A 46 -6.04 4.27 -4.65
C TYR A 46 -4.90 5.24 -4.90
#